data_AF-A0A6M0K6J2-F1
#
_entry.id   AF-A0A6M0K6J2-F1
#
_cell.length_a   1.000
_cell.length_b   1.000
_cell.length_c   1.000
_cell.angle_alpha   90.00
_cell.angle_beta   90.00
_cell.angle_gamma   90.00
#
_symmetry.space_group_name_H-M   'P 1'
#
loop_
_entity.id
_entity.type
_entity.pdbx_description
1 polymer ?
#
loop_
_entity_poly.entity_id
_entity_poly.type
_entity_poly.pdbx_seq_one_letter_code
_entity_poly.pdbx_strand_id
1 'polypeptide(L)'
;LGRLASIRAGLRDALESGPWCDEAGFARRVEQAYREMWRKWCGGEDGLNRAMTAPAAAGFASSASKARGPNAQSREPGSPGDLLDQGPLLDLVRAGRLGDAEDLARDRIRAHPGDAFARKVLGTLLAQALRNEEALQVLEEARGLDPSDSDTLNSLGRAYQALDRLEEAVESYRRALDLHPEQAEIWNNLGMAQQMMGQLEGALCSYDRALGLKPLYAKALTNRGRVLMQMGRLDESLVWHDRSLAIDPSSAEAHSCRGLTLRALRRPREALDAFDRALRAKPASADILNNKGVAAMDLGRFEDALACFEQSLAIDPETAETYCNLGLLMYEQARNDRALVLFDRALEIAPESIETWINRGIVLQDASRFEDALTCFQRVLAIHPDDWEALSNRGSVLKDQGLLDEALTDYERAILIEPDAHRLYSGRLYTLNYHPDKSAEEIFAAYRDYERRFGDPLRASWRAHGNDRDPDRRLRLGYVSADLRAHSLRSFLEPLLARHDHGALELIAYAELARGDGVTERYRGWFEHWVDTRGLSDAALAERIRADAVDIL
;
A
#
# COMPACT_ATOMS: atom_id res chain seq x y z
N LEU A 1 44.56 22.17 37.82
CA LEU A 1 45.18 21.77 36.52
C LEU A 1 46.06 20.52 36.64
N GLY A 2 47.03 20.44 37.57
CA GLY A 2 47.92 19.26 37.70
C GLY A 2 47.24 17.91 38.01
N ARG A 3 46.20 17.88 38.85
CA ARG A 3 45.48 16.64 39.20
C ARG A 3 44.67 16.08 38.02
N LEU A 4 44.01 16.94 37.25
CA LEU A 4 43.30 16.55 36.02
C LEU A 4 44.26 16.06 34.93
N ALA A 5 45.44 16.68 34.81
CA ALA A 5 46.47 16.22 33.88
C ALA A 5 47.04 14.84 34.27
N SER A 6 47.26 14.59 35.56
CA SER A 6 47.68 13.28 36.07
C SER A 6 46.63 12.19 35.87
N ILE A 7 45.35 12.50 36.12
CA ILE A 7 44.24 11.57 35.85
C ILE A 7 44.14 11.25 34.35
N ARG A 8 44.23 12.26 33.47
CA ARG A 8 44.24 12.05 32.01
C ARG A 8 45.43 11.24 31.53
N ALA A 9 46.61 11.42 32.13
CA ALA A 9 47.82 10.68 31.75
C ALA A 9 47.71 9.18 32.07
N GLY A 10 47.09 8.81 33.20
CA GLY A 10 46.91 7.40 33.58
C GLY A 10 45.61 6.74 33.10
N LEU A 11 44.66 7.52 32.57
CA LEU A 11 43.34 7.04 32.16
C LEU A 11 43.42 6.03 30.99
N ARG A 12 44.36 6.21 30.06
CA ARG A 12 44.54 5.27 28.93
C ARG A 12 45.03 3.93 29.42
N ASP A 13 46.12 3.90 30.18
CA ASP A 13 46.67 2.65 30.73
C ASP A 13 45.67 1.95 31.66
N ALA A 14 44.92 2.71 32.46
CA ALA A 14 43.86 2.18 33.32
C ALA A 14 42.65 1.63 32.52
N LEU A 15 42.34 2.22 31.37
CA LEU A 15 41.30 1.71 30.48
C LEU A 15 41.76 0.42 29.79
N GLU A 16 42.98 0.42 29.24
CA GLU A 16 43.59 -0.71 28.54
C GLU A 16 43.80 -1.92 29.44
N SER A 17 44.16 -1.70 30.71
CA SER A 17 44.26 -2.76 31.73
C SER A 17 42.94 -3.07 32.43
N GLY A 18 41.88 -2.30 32.14
CA GLY A 18 40.57 -2.45 32.74
C GLY A 18 39.73 -3.54 32.07
N PRO A 19 38.64 -4.00 32.74
CA PRO A 19 37.75 -5.02 32.20
C PRO A 19 37.03 -4.60 30.90
N TRP A 20 37.07 -3.30 30.56
CA TRP A 20 36.53 -2.75 29.31
C TRP A 20 37.35 -3.13 28.07
N CYS A 21 38.63 -3.49 28.24
CA CYS A 21 39.51 -3.94 27.16
C CYS A 21 39.83 -5.45 27.25
N ASP A 22 39.18 -6.19 28.14
CA ASP A 22 39.26 -7.65 28.24
C ASP A 22 38.23 -8.33 27.33
N GLU A 23 38.47 -8.28 26.02
CA GLU A 23 37.60 -8.89 25.00
C GLU A 23 37.37 -10.38 25.25
N ALA A 24 38.45 -11.10 25.58
CA ALA A 24 38.41 -12.55 25.75
C ALA A 24 37.62 -12.94 27.01
N GLY A 25 37.77 -12.20 28.11
CA GLY A 25 36.96 -12.43 29.29
C GLY A 25 35.52 -11.97 29.12
N PHE A 26 35.25 -10.93 28.33
CA PHE A 26 33.88 -10.56 27.95
C PHE A 26 33.18 -11.70 27.21
N ALA A 27 33.80 -12.24 26.15
CA ALA A 27 33.27 -13.37 25.40
C ALA A 27 33.01 -14.58 26.32
N ARG A 28 33.99 -14.98 27.14
CA ARG A 28 33.80 -16.10 28.09
C ARG A 28 32.63 -15.90 29.06
N ARG A 29 32.42 -14.68 29.56
CA ARG A 29 31.30 -14.37 30.47
C ARG A 29 29.94 -14.46 29.76
N VAL A 30 29.87 -13.99 28.51
CA VAL A 30 28.67 -14.11 27.66
C VAL A 30 28.35 -15.58 27.38
N GLU A 31 29.36 -16.38 27.01
CA GLU A 31 29.18 -17.82 26.77
C GLU A 31 28.79 -18.60 28.03
N GLN A 32 29.34 -18.22 29.19
CA GLN A 32 28.92 -18.77 30.46
C GLN A 32 27.43 -18.47 30.71
N ALA A 33 26.97 -17.25 30.43
CA ALA A 33 25.56 -16.90 30.56
C ALA A 33 24.68 -17.73 29.61
N TYR A 34 25.09 -17.93 28.36
CA TYR A 34 24.41 -18.81 27.41
C TYR A 34 24.30 -20.25 27.94
N ARG A 35 25.39 -20.80 28.48
CA ARG A 35 25.41 -22.14 29.08
C ARG A 35 24.51 -22.24 30.32
N GLU A 36 24.49 -21.23 31.17
CA GLU A 36 23.61 -21.18 32.34
C GLU A 36 22.12 -21.11 31.94
N MET A 37 21.78 -20.27 30.95
CA MET A 37 20.44 -20.20 30.38
C MET A 37 20.00 -21.55 29.82
N TRP A 38 20.86 -22.19 29.03
CA TRP A 38 20.58 -23.48 28.41
C TRP A 38 20.36 -24.60 29.44
N ARG A 39 21.20 -24.67 30.49
CA ARG A 39 21.05 -25.66 31.57
C ARG A 39 19.74 -25.49 32.34
N LYS A 40 19.32 -24.25 32.60
CA LYS A 40 18.02 -23.97 33.25
C LYS A 40 16.85 -24.46 32.39
N TRP A 41 16.90 -24.19 31.08
CA TRP A 41 15.90 -24.67 30.13
C TRP A 41 15.85 -26.20 30.06
N CYS A 42 17.01 -26.87 29.99
CA CYS A 42 17.11 -28.34 30.04
C CYS A 42 16.56 -28.91 31.34
N GLY A 43 16.83 -28.24 32.48
CA GLY A 43 16.34 -28.60 33.81
C GLY A 43 14.84 -28.37 34.03
N GLY A 44 14.13 -27.76 33.07
CA GLY A 44 12.70 -27.52 33.16
C GLY A 44 12.30 -26.37 34.08
N GLU A 45 13.21 -25.45 34.41
CA GLU A 45 12.95 -24.25 35.21
C GLU A 45 12.24 -23.12 34.39
N ASP A 46 11.41 -23.49 33.41
CA ASP A 46 10.72 -22.52 32.57
C ASP A 46 9.46 -21.99 33.27
N GLY A 47 9.55 -20.78 33.82
CA GLY A 47 8.41 -19.99 34.30
C GLY A 47 7.37 -19.63 33.21
N LEU A 48 7.63 -19.96 31.94
CA LEU A 48 6.76 -19.68 30.80
C LEU A 48 5.78 -20.82 30.45
N ASN A 49 5.99 -22.04 30.97
CA ASN A 49 5.20 -23.22 30.54
C ASN A 49 3.88 -23.44 31.31
N ARG A 50 3.49 -22.54 32.22
CA ARG A 50 2.29 -22.70 33.07
C ARG A 50 1.01 -22.03 32.57
N ALA A 51 1.02 -21.34 31.43
CA ALA A 51 -0.13 -20.57 30.95
C ALA A 51 -0.79 -21.10 29.65
N MET A 52 -0.43 -22.30 29.17
CA MET A 52 -0.93 -22.85 27.90
C MET A 52 -1.88 -24.04 28.06
N THR A 53 -2.90 -23.92 28.91
CA THR A 53 -4.06 -24.82 28.86
C THR A 53 -5.36 -24.05 29.00
N ALA A 54 -5.98 -23.74 27.87
CA ALA A 54 -7.43 -23.54 27.77
C ALA A 54 -7.93 -24.09 26.41
N PRO A 55 -9.14 -24.69 26.35
CA PRO A 55 -9.53 -25.58 25.27
C PRO A 55 -10.25 -24.88 24.11
N ALA A 56 -10.25 -25.58 22.97
CA ALA A 56 -10.89 -25.21 21.72
C ALA A 56 -12.43 -25.30 21.74
N ALA A 57 -13.03 -24.37 20.98
CA ALA A 57 -14.22 -24.44 20.12
C ALA A 57 -15.41 -25.38 20.43
N ALA A 58 -16.61 -24.79 20.46
CA ALA A 58 -17.90 -25.28 19.94
C ALA A 58 -18.87 -24.07 19.94
N GLY A 59 -19.86 -23.88 19.07
CA GLY A 59 -20.45 -24.67 18.00
C GLY A 59 -21.69 -23.91 17.45
N PHE A 60 -22.14 -24.32 16.27
CA PHE A 60 -23.29 -23.85 15.49
C PHE A 60 -24.64 -23.86 16.25
N ALA A 61 -25.59 -22.96 15.86
CA ALA A 61 -26.80 -23.32 15.09
C ALA A 61 -27.94 -22.25 15.14
N SER A 62 -28.42 -21.88 13.94
CA SER A 62 -29.83 -21.79 13.49
C SER A 62 -30.94 -21.24 14.41
N SER A 63 -31.75 -20.33 13.86
CA SER A 63 -33.20 -20.58 13.73
C SER A 63 -33.85 -19.73 12.63
N ALA A 64 -34.83 -20.33 11.96
CA ALA A 64 -35.66 -19.76 10.90
C ALA A 64 -37.10 -19.57 11.39
N SER A 65 -37.86 -18.61 10.82
CA SER A 65 -39.29 -18.77 10.42
C SER A 65 -39.77 -17.47 9.72
N LYS A 66 -40.24 -17.54 8.47
CA LYS A 66 -41.65 -17.53 7.96
C LYS A 66 -42.42 -16.22 8.29
N ALA A 67 -43.17 -15.55 7.39
CA ALA A 67 -44.09 -16.04 6.36
C ALA A 67 -44.62 -14.92 5.41
N ARG A 68 -45.07 -15.32 4.18
CA ARG A 68 -46.23 -14.88 3.33
C ARG A 68 -46.38 -13.35 3.02
N GLY A 69 -46.40 -12.82 1.79
CA GLY A 69 -47.13 -13.14 0.52
C GLY A 69 -48.50 -12.41 0.45
N PRO A 70 -49.18 -12.13 -0.69
CA PRO A 70 -48.79 -11.92 -2.11
C PRO A 70 -49.50 -10.70 -2.81
N ASN A 71 -49.24 -10.51 -4.13
CA ASN A 71 -50.12 -9.89 -5.17
C ASN A 71 -50.38 -8.35 -5.10
N ALA A 72 -50.59 -7.57 -6.17
CA ALA A 72 -50.80 -7.80 -7.60
C ALA A 72 -50.64 -6.47 -8.39
N GLN A 73 -50.66 -6.59 -9.72
CA GLN A 73 -51.22 -5.63 -10.72
C GLN A 73 -50.32 -4.51 -11.28
N SER A 74 -49.70 -4.84 -12.40
CA SER A 74 -49.92 -4.25 -13.74
C SER A 74 -50.67 -2.91 -13.81
N ARG A 75 -50.05 -1.90 -14.44
CA ARG A 75 -50.70 -0.89 -15.28
C ARG A 75 -49.66 -0.16 -16.16
N GLU A 76 -49.71 -0.45 -17.44
CA GLU A 76 -49.48 0.50 -18.54
C GLU A 76 -50.83 0.69 -19.25
N PRO A 77 -51.04 1.64 -20.20
CA PRO A 77 -50.08 2.54 -20.87
C PRO A 77 -50.55 4.01 -20.99
N GLY A 78 -49.67 4.91 -21.44
CA GLY A 78 -50.02 6.30 -21.79
C GLY A 78 -49.30 6.81 -23.04
N SER A 79 -49.98 6.66 -24.18
CA SER A 79 -49.84 7.27 -25.53
C SER A 79 -48.48 7.67 -26.15
N PRO A 80 -48.23 7.26 -27.42
CA PRO A 80 -47.08 7.69 -28.22
C PRO A 80 -47.33 9.06 -28.86
N GLY A 81 -46.45 10.02 -28.58
CA GLY A 81 -46.29 11.22 -29.41
C GLY A 81 -45.45 10.85 -30.64
N ASP A 82 -46.00 11.12 -31.83
CA ASP A 82 -45.41 11.01 -33.17
C ASP A 82 -43.98 10.41 -33.24
N LEU A 83 -43.90 9.08 -33.38
CA LEU A 83 -42.65 8.38 -33.67
C LEU A 83 -42.19 8.74 -35.09
N LEU A 84 -41.47 9.86 -35.21
CA LEU A 84 -40.62 10.14 -36.37
C LEU A 84 -39.69 8.95 -36.57
N ASP A 85 -39.55 8.49 -37.83
CA ASP A 85 -38.72 7.33 -38.17
C ASP A 85 -37.31 7.46 -37.58
N GLN A 86 -36.95 6.53 -36.70
CA GLN A 86 -35.67 6.50 -36.01
C GLN A 86 -34.55 5.90 -36.88
N GLY A 87 -34.92 5.16 -37.93
CA GLY A 87 -34.00 4.39 -38.78
C GLY A 87 -32.83 5.19 -39.33
N PRO A 88 -33.06 6.35 -39.98
CA PRO A 88 -31.97 7.14 -40.59
C PRO A 88 -30.89 7.56 -39.60
N LEU A 89 -31.29 7.91 -38.37
CA LEU A 89 -30.36 8.37 -37.34
C LEU A 89 -29.55 7.19 -36.77
N LEU A 90 -30.22 6.07 -36.49
CA LEU A 90 -29.58 4.85 -36.01
C LEU A 90 -28.60 4.26 -37.03
N ASP A 91 -28.93 4.32 -38.32
CA ASP A 91 -28.07 3.81 -39.39
C ASP A 91 -26.77 4.61 -39.52
N LEU A 92 -26.84 5.95 -39.38
CA LEU A 92 -25.63 6.79 -39.36
C LEU A 92 -24.75 6.49 -38.15
N VAL A 93 -25.34 6.33 -36.95
CA VAL A 93 -24.60 5.95 -35.74
C VAL A 93 -23.96 4.57 -35.89
N ARG A 94 -24.70 3.58 -36.41
CA ARG A 94 -24.18 2.22 -36.67
C ARG A 94 -23.07 2.20 -37.73
N ALA A 95 -23.15 3.08 -38.72
CA ALA A 95 -22.10 3.25 -39.74
C ALA A 95 -20.88 4.04 -39.24
N GLY A 96 -20.88 4.53 -37.98
CA GLY A 96 -19.79 5.33 -37.41
C GLY A 96 -19.68 6.74 -38.00
N ARG A 97 -20.69 7.19 -38.76
CA ARG A 97 -20.76 8.53 -39.37
C ARG A 97 -21.27 9.54 -38.34
N LEU A 98 -20.50 9.72 -37.26
CA LEU A 98 -20.95 10.46 -36.07
C LEU A 98 -21.22 11.94 -36.35
N GLY A 99 -20.45 12.58 -37.23
CA GLY A 99 -20.69 13.98 -37.64
C GLY A 99 -22.01 14.16 -38.38
N ASP A 100 -22.27 13.30 -39.37
CA ASP A 100 -23.55 13.31 -40.11
C ASP A 100 -24.74 12.98 -39.20
N ALA A 101 -24.54 12.08 -38.21
CA ALA A 101 -25.55 11.76 -37.21
C ALA A 101 -25.83 12.96 -36.28
N GLU A 102 -24.80 13.70 -35.88
CA GLU A 102 -24.94 14.92 -35.08
C GLU A 102 -25.73 15.99 -35.86
N ASP A 103 -25.36 16.24 -37.11
CA ASP A 103 -26.04 17.22 -37.98
C ASP A 103 -27.51 16.86 -38.19
N LEU A 104 -27.80 15.59 -38.53
CA LEU A 104 -29.17 15.12 -38.71
C LEU A 104 -29.99 15.21 -37.41
N ALA A 105 -29.39 14.91 -36.25
CA ALA A 105 -30.07 15.05 -34.97
C ALA A 105 -30.43 16.51 -34.69
N ARG A 106 -29.50 17.45 -34.93
CA ARG A 106 -29.74 18.89 -34.77
C ARG A 106 -30.85 19.40 -35.69
N ASP A 107 -30.86 18.97 -36.95
CA ASP A 107 -31.89 19.37 -37.91
C ASP A 107 -33.27 18.80 -37.54
N ARG A 108 -33.33 17.56 -37.04
CA ARG A 108 -34.56 17.00 -36.49
C ARG A 108 -35.07 17.77 -35.29
N ILE A 109 -34.20 18.17 -34.36
CA ILE A 109 -34.59 18.96 -33.18
C ILE A 109 -35.08 20.35 -33.58
N ARG A 110 -34.46 20.98 -34.58
CA ARG A 110 -34.93 22.27 -35.14
C ARG A 110 -36.30 22.15 -35.78
N ALA A 111 -36.52 21.11 -36.59
CA ALA A 111 -37.79 20.86 -37.26
C ALA A 111 -38.90 20.42 -36.28
N HIS A 112 -38.52 19.66 -35.26
CA HIS A 112 -39.41 19.06 -34.27
C HIS A 112 -38.83 19.21 -32.85
N PRO A 113 -39.08 20.35 -32.17
CA PRO A 113 -38.60 20.58 -30.82
C PRO A 113 -39.12 19.61 -29.77
N GLY A 114 -40.07 18.72 -30.08
CA GLY A 114 -40.54 17.64 -29.19
C GLY A 114 -39.86 16.28 -29.42
N ASP A 115 -38.89 16.16 -30.35
CA ASP A 115 -38.22 14.88 -30.65
C ASP A 115 -37.23 14.51 -29.53
N ALA A 116 -37.73 13.78 -28.52
CA ALA A 116 -36.95 13.29 -27.39
C ALA A 116 -35.85 12.32 -27.84
N PHE A 117 -36.13 11.48 -28.84
CA PHE A 117 -35.19 10.51 -29.36
C PHE A 117 -33.99 11.16 -30.06
N ALA A 118 -34.23 12.14 -30.94
CA ALA A 118 -33.15 12.90 -31.58
C ALA A 118 -32.28 13.63 -30.56
N ARG A 119 -32.88 14.17 -29.48
CA ARG A 119 -32.11 14.76 -28.36
C ARG A 119 -31.29 13.73 -27.59
N LYS A 120 -31.85 12.57 -27.27
CA LYS A 120 -31.08 11.47 -26.65
C LYS A 120 -29.83 11.18 -27.48
N VAL A 121 -30.00 10.93 -28.78
CA VAL A 121 -28.89 10.57 -29.67
C VAL A 121 -27.88 11.71 -29.77
N LEU A 122 -28.32 12.96 -29.96
CA LEU A 122 -27.43 14.12 -29.96
C LEU A 122 -26.63 14.22 -28.66
N GLY A 123 -27.30 14.11 -27.52
CA GLY A 123 -26.68 14.12 -26.19
C GLY A 123 -25.64 13.02 -26.01
N THR A 124 -25.94 11.78 -26.42
CA THR A 124 -24.98 10.68 -26.38
C THR A 124 -23.76 10.93 -27.28
N LEU A 125 -23.96 11.48 -28.48
CA LEU A 125 -22.86 11.82 -29.41
C LEU A 125 -21.97 12.94 -28.85
N LEU A 126 -22.58 13.98 -28.27
CA LEU A 126 -21.85 15.08 -27.64
C LEU A 126 -21.01 14.58 -26.46
N ALA A 127 -21.55 13.68 -25.63
CA ALA A 127 -20.80 13.07 -24.54
C ALA A 127 -19.63 12.21 -25.05
N GLN A 128 -19.81 11.47 -26.16
CA GLN A 128 -18.71 10.74 -26.80
C GLN A 128 -17.62 11.67 -27.35
N ALA A 129 -18.00 12.87 -27.81
CA ALA A 129 -17.09 13.91 -28.25
C ALA A 129 -16.50 14.76 -27.10
N LEU A 130 -16.69 14.35 -25.83
CA LEU A 130 -16.25 15.05 -24.62
C LEU A 130 -16.85 16.47 -24.45
N ARG A 131 -17.92 16.79 -25.17
CA ARG A 131 -18.69 18.04 -25.02
C ARG A 131 -19.76 17.87 -23.94
N ASN A 132 -19.31 17.55 -22.72
CA ASN A 132 -20.16 17.04 -21.65
C ASN A 132 -21.19 18.05 -21.13
N GLU A 133 -20.87 19.35 -21.12
CA GLU A 133 -21.83 20.40 -20.73
C GLU A 133 -22.98 20.53 -21.73
N GLU A 134 -22.67 20.56 -23.03
CA GLU A 134 -23.69 20.57 -24.09
C GLU A 134 -24.50 19.28 -24.08
N ALA A 135 -23.83 18.13 -23.91
CA ALA A 135 -24.49 16.84 -23.79
C ALA A 135 -25.50 16.85 -22.64
N LEU A 136 -25.10 17.35 -21.46
CA LEU A 136 -25.96 17.45 -20.29
C LEU A 136 -27.20 18.31 -20.57
N GLN A 137 -27.04 19.49 -21.18
CA GLN A 137 -28.17 20.36 -21.50
C GLN A 137 -29.19 19.66 -22.41
N VAL A 138 -28.72 19.06 -23.50
CA VAL A 138 -29.59 18.37 -24.47
C VAL A 138 -30.27 17.15 -23.86
N LEU A 139 -29.57 16.40 -23.00
CA LEU A 139 -30.12 15.23 -22.33
C LEU A 139 -31.13 15.60 -21.23
N GLU A 140 -30.97 16.73 -20.55
CA GLU A 140 -31.98 17.20 -19.59
C GLU A 140 -33.28 17.62 -20.30
N GLU A 141 -33.18 18.24 -21.48
CA GLU A 141 -34.33 18.49 -22.34
C GLU A 141 -34.98 17.19 -22.81
N ALA A 142 -34.18 16.19 -23.22
CA ALA A 142 -34.70 14.87 -23.60
C ALA A 142 -35.48 14.21 -22.45
N ARG A 143 -34.94 14.24 -21.23
CA ARG A 143 -35.61 13.76 -20.01
C ARG A 143 -36.90 14.53 -19.70
N GLY A 144 -36.94 15.83 -19.98
CA GLY A 144 -38.14 16.65 -19.81
C GLY A 144 -39.28 16.25 -20.75
N LEU A 145 -38.94 15.77 -21.95
CA LEU A 145 -39.89 15.30 -22.95
C LEU A 145 -40.33 13.85 -22.71
N ASP A 146 -39.41 12.98 -22.29
CA ASP A 146 -39.69 11.60 -21.91
C ASP A 146 -38.96 11.23 -20.59
N PRO A 147 -39.62 11.40 -19.43
CA PRO A 147 -39.04 11.06 -18.14
C PRO A 147 -38.87 9.55 -17.89
N SER A 148 -39.48 8.69 -18.72
CA SER A 148 -39.47 7.23 -18.59
C SER A 148 -38.43 6.54 -19.48
N ASP A 149 -37.66 7.28 -20.27
CA ASP A 149 -36.60 6.70 -21.10
C ASP A 149 -35.34 6.39 -20.28
N SER A 150 -35.16 5.12 -19.94
CA SER A 150 -34.01 4.63 -19.17
C SER A 150 -32.67 4.86 -19.89
N ASP A 151 -32.64 4.84 -21.23
CA ASP A 151 -31.40 5.13 -21.98
C ASP A 151 -30.97 6.60 -21.85
N THR A 152 -31.95 7.52 -21.81
CA THR A 152 -31.71 8.95 -21.60
C THR A 152 -31.16 9.18 -20.19
N LEU A 153 -31.75 8.52 -19.18
CA LEU A 153 -31.25 8.58 -17.80
C LEU A 153 -29.85 7.97 -17.64
N ASN A 154 -29.55 6.87 -18.32
CA ASN A 154 -28.20 6.30 -18.37
C ASN A 154 -27.21 7.25 -19.04
N SER A 155 -27.60 7.90 -20.14
CA SER A 155 -26.77 8.89 -20.83
C SER A 155 -26.53 10.14 -19.97
N LEU A 156 -27.54 10.60 -19.23
CA LEU A 156 -27.42 11.66 -18.23
C LEU A 156 -26.43 11.28 -17.14
N GLY A 157 -26.56 10.07 -16.59
CA GLY A 157 -25.65 9.57 -15.56
C GLY A 157 -24.19 9.60 -16.03
N ARG A 158 -23.93 9.21 -17.29
CA ARG A 158 -22.60 9.27 -17.90
C ARG A 158 -22.10 10.71 -18.07
N ALA A 159 -22.97 11.64 -18.48
CA ALA A 159 -22.63 13.05 -18.63
C ALA A 159 -22.32 13.70 -17.27
N TYR A 160 -23.13 13.46 -16.25
CA TYR A 160 -22.86 13.91 -14.87
C TYR A 160 -21.54 13.35 -14.36
N GLN A 161 -21.27 12.05 -14.54
CA GLN A 161 -20.02 11.42 -14.13
C GLN A 161 -18.81 12.05 -14.83
N ALA A 162 -18.91 12.39 -16.12
CA ALA A 162 -17.84 13.05 -16.86
C ALA A 162 -17.61 14.52 -16.45
N LEU A 163 -18.57 15.13 -15.75
CA LEU A 163 -18.49 16.46 -15.15
C LEU A 163 -18.18 16.42 -13.64
N ASP A 164 -17.78 15.25 -13.12
CA ASP A 164 -17.52 15.01 -11.70
C ASP A 164 -18.70 15.28 -10.75
N ARG A 165 -19.93 15.22 -11.29
CA ARG A 165 -21.19 15.36 -10.55
C ARG A 165 -21.70 13.98 -10.13
N LEU A 166 -20.96 13.34 -9.23
CA LEU A 166 -21.11 11.91 -8.96
C LEU A 166 -22.44 11.55 -8.29
N GLU A 167 -22.95 12.40 -7.40
CA GLU A 167 -24.25 12.22 -6.75
C GLU A 167 -25.40 12.20 -7.77
N GLU A 168 -25.43 13.16 -8.70
CA GLU A 168 -26.43 13.20 -9.76
C GLU A 168 -26.27 12.05 -10.76
N ALA A 169 -25.05 11.59 -10.99
CA ALA A 169 -24.79 10.41 -11.80
C ALA A 169 -25.42 9.15 -11.18
N VAL A 170 -25.15 8.91 -9.90
CA VAL A 170 -25.71 7.78 -9.13
C VAL A 170 -27.24 7.83 -9.11
N GLU A 171 -27.83 8.99 -8.87
CA GLU A 171 -29.29 9.15 -8.88
C GLU A 171 -29.89 8.87 -10.26
N SER A 172 -29.27 9.37 -11.32
CA SER A 172 -29.72 9.13 -12.70
C SER A 172 -29.68 7.64 -13.05
N TYR A 173 -28.61 6.93 -12.68
CA TYR A 173 -28.51 5.49 -12.89
C TYR A 173 -29.54 4.69 -12.07
N ARG A 174 -29.78 5.07 -10.80
CA ARG A 174 -30.80 4.42 -9.96
C ARG A 174 -32.19 4.57 -10.57
N ARG A 175 -32.57 5.77 -11.00
CA ARG A 175 -33.85 5.99 -11.68
C ARG A 175 -33.97 5.19 -12.98
N ALA A 176 -32.89 5.08 -13.74
CA ALA A 176 -32.87 4.26 -14.95
C ALA A 176 -33.11 2.77 -14.63
N LEU A 177 -32.56 2.28 -13.52
CA LEU A 177 -32.70 0.90 -13.03
C LEU A 177 -34.05 0.63 -12.35
N ASP A 178 -34.69 1.65 -11.75
CA ASP A 178 -36.05 1.53 -11.20
C ASP A 178 -37.08 1.29 -12.32
N LEU A 179 -36.82 1.84 -13.51
CA LEU A 179 -37.62 1.61 -14.71
C LEU A 179 -37.32 0.23 -15.34
N HIS A 180 -36.03 -0.09 -15.46
CA HIS A 180 -35.55 -1.27 -16.19
C HIS A 180 -34.34 -1.91 -15.47
N PRO A 181 -34.58 -2.81 -14.49
CA PRO A 181 -33.53 -3.39 -13.65
C PRO A 181 -32.66 -4.43 -14.37
N GLU A 182 -33.04 -4.89 -15.57
CA GLU A 182 -32.37 -5.93 -16.36
C GLU A 182 -31.16 -5.44 -17.18
N GLN A 183 -30.81 -4.15 -17.09
CA GLN A 183 -29.74 -3.54 -17.89
C GLN A 183 -28.37 -3.63 -17.21
N ALA A 184 -27.59 -4.65 -17.59
CA ALA A 184 -26.26 -4.90 -17.03
C ALA A 184 -25.28 -3.73 -17.23
N GLU A 185 -25.38 -2.98 -18.34
CA GLU A 185 -24.52 -1.80 -18.56
C GLU A 185 -24.75 -0.71 -17.50
N ILE A 186 -26.00 -0.45 -17.11
CA ILE A 186 -26.33 0.60 -16.14
C ILE A 186 -25.87 0.21 -14.75
N TRP A 187 -26.04 -1.06 -14.34
CA TRP A 187 -25.47 -1.57 -13.09
C TRP A 187 -23.94 -1.40 -13.04
N ASN A 188 -23.23 -1.67 -14.15
CA ASN A 188 -21.80 -1.43 -14.22
C ASN A 188 -21.47 0.07 -14.08
N ASN A 189 -22.20 0.96 -14.75
CA ASN A 189 -21.96 2.40 -14.68
C ASN A 189 -22.26 2.97 -13.28
N LEU A 190 -23.34 2.50 -12.64
CA LEU A 190 -23.65 2.80 -11.25
C LEU A 190 -22.50 2.38 -10.32
N GLY A 191 -21.99 1.16 -10.50
CA GLY A 191 -20.83 0.67 -9.74
C GLY A 191 -19.59 1.54 -9.92
N MET A 192 -19.33 2.04 -11.13
CA MET A 192 -18.22 2.95 -11.41
C MET A 192 -18.38 4.30 -10.70
N ALA A 193 -19.57 4.91 -10.76
CA ALA A 193 -19.83 6.17 -10.07
C ALA A 193 -19.73 6.02 -8.55
N GLN A 194 -20.28 4.95 -7.99
CA GLN A 194 -20.15 4.63 -6.56
C GLN A 194 -18.69 4.41 -6.15
N GLN A 195 -17.89 3.74 -7.00
CA GLN A 195 -16.46 3.56 -6.78
C GLN A 195 -15.74 4.92 -6.70
N MET A 196 -16.03 5.84 -7.63
CA MET A 196 -15.42 7.18 -7.64
C MET A 196 -15.77 7.99 -6.39
N MET A 197 -16.96 7.78 -5.81
CA MET A 197 -17.39 8.37 -4.53
C MET A 197 -16.82 7.67 -3.29
N GLY A 198 -16.00 6.61 -3.45
CA GLY A 198 -15.50 5.81 -2.33
C GLY A 198 -16.52 4.85 -1.70
N GLN A 199 -17.70 4.67 -2.29
CA GLN A 199 -18.74 3.74 -1.83
C GLN A 199 -18.44 2.30 -2.31
N LEU A 200 -17.35 1.71 -1.82
CA LEU A 200 -16.78 0.46 -2.36
C LEU A 200 -17.74 -0.74 -2.25
N GLU A 201 -18.42 -0.91 -1.12
CA GLU A 201 -19.40 -2.01 -0.92
C GLU A 201 -20.61 -1.85 -1.85
N GLY A 202 -21.06 -0.62 -2.06
CA GLY A 202 -22.13 -0.29 -3.01
C GLY A 202 -21.73 -0.63 -4.43
N ALA A 203 -20.50 -0.25 -4.82
CA ALA A 203 -19.94 -0.57 -6.12
C ALA A 203 -19.87 -2.09 -6.36
N LEU A 204 -19.38 -2.86 -5.38
CA LEU A 204 -19.35 -4.33 -5.48
C LEU A 204 -20.74 -4.92 -5.70
N CYS A 205 -21.75 -4.46 -4.95
CA CYS A 205 -23.14 -4.90 -5.12
C CYS A 205 -23.64 -4.63 -6.55
N SER A 206 -23.37 -3.44 -7.08
CA SER A 206 -23.76 -3.04 -8.43
C SER A 206 -23.08 -3.91 -9.50
N TYR A 207 -21.78 -4.20 -9.36
CA TYR A 207 -21.09 -5.12 -10.26
C TYR A 207 -21.60 -6.56 -10.14
N ASP A 208 -21.95 -7.04 -8.94
CA ASP A 208 -22.55 -8.36 -8.75
C ASP A 208 -23.90 -8.48 -9.46
N ARG A 209 -24.71 -7.41 -9.47
CA ARG A 209 -25.95 -7.35 -10.27
C ARG A 209 -25.67 -7.37 -11.77
N ALA A 210 -24.71 -6.57 -12.25
CA ALA A 210 -24.31 -6.57 -13.65
C ALA A 210 -23.85 -7.96 -14.12
N LEU A 211 -23.05 -8.65 -13.31
CA LEU A 211 -22.52 -9.99 -13.60
C LEU A 211 -23.59 -11.09 -13.45
N GLY A 212 -24.57 -10.91 -12.56
CA GLY A 212 -25.72 -11.81 -12.46
C GLY A 212 -26.59 -11.78 -13.72
N LEU A 213 -26.71 -10.61 -14.37
CA LEU A 213 -27.42 -10.43 -15.63
C LEU A 213 -26.57 -10.86 -16.84
N LYS A 214 -25.27 -10.55 -16.82
CA LYS A 214 -24.32 -10.85 -17.91
C LYS A 214 -23.01 -11.43 -17.34
N PRO A 215 -22.94 -12.76 -17.14
CA PRO A 215 -21.77 -13.40 -16.51
C PRO A 215 -20.45 -13.22 -17.25
N LEU A 216 -20.49 -13.01 -18.58
CA LEU A 216 -19.31 -12.81 -19.42
C LEU A 216 -19.02 -11.33 -19.69
N TYR A 217 -19.42 -10.43 -18.79
CA TYR A 217 -19.19 -9.00 -18.95
C TYR A 217 -17.78 -8.59 -18.49
N ALA A 218 -16.79 -8.68 -19.39
CA ALA A 218 -15.39 -8.40 -19.10
C ALA A 218 -15.12 -7.07 -18.38
N LYS A 219 -15.80 -5.97 -18.79
CA LYS A 219 -15.65 -4.66 -18.13
C LYS A 219 -16.08 -4.70 -16.65
N ALA A 220 -17.23 -5.32 -16.35
CA ALA A 220 -17.69 -5.46 -14.97
C ALA A 220 -16.79 -6.38 -14.14
N LEU A 221 -16.19 -7.42 -14.74
CA LEU A 221 -15.20 -8.27 -14.07
C LEU A 221 -13.93 -7.49 -13.70
N THR A 222 -13.38 -6.70 -14.63
CA THR A 222 -12.21 -5.85 -14.38
C THR A 222 -12.50 -4.79 -13.31
N ASN A 223 -13.64 -4.11 -13.43
CA ASN A 223 -14.07 -3.08 -12.48
C ASN A 223 -14.28 -3.65 -11.08
N ARG A 224 -14.89 -4.83 -10.97
CA ARG A 224 -15.04 -5.54 -9.70
C ARG A 224 -13.69 -5.89 -9.07
N GLY A 225 -12.76 -6.44 -9.86
CA GLY A 225 -11.40 -6.73 -9.38
C GLY A 225 -10.72 -5.46 -8.83
N ARG A 226 -10.84 -4.34 -9.55
CA ARG A 226 -10.29 -3.04 -9.11
C ARG A 226 -10.87 -2.58 -7.77
N VAL A 227 -12.17 -2.74 -7.53
CA VAL A 227 -12.76 -2.39 -6.22
C VAL A 227 -12.28 -3.33 -5.11
N LEU A 228 -12.17 -4.63 -5.38
CA LEU A 228 -11.61 -5.57 -4.40
C LEU A 228 -10.16 -5.23 -4.04
N MET A 229 -9.38 -4.77 -5.02
CA MET A 229 -8.02 -4.27 -4.78
C MET A 229 -8.03 -3.03 -3.86
N GLN A 230 -8.92 -2.07 -4.10
CA GLN A 230 -9.08 -0.88 -3.25
C GLN A 230 -9.50 -1.23 -1.81
N MET A 231 -10.25 -2.32 -1.63
CA MET A 231 -10.64 -2.85 -0.32
C MET A 231 -9.56 -3.73 0.33
N GLY A 232 -8.37 -3.88 -0.27
CA GLY A 232 -7.30 -4.75 0.24
C GLY A 232 -7.55 -6.25 0.05
N ARG A 233 -8.62 -6.65 -0.65
CA ARG A 233 -8.96 -8.06 -0.94
C ARG A 233 -8.21 -8.55 -2.18
N LEU A 234 -6.88 -8.53 -2.09
CA LEU A 234 -5.96 -8.68 -3.23
C LEU A 234 -6.04 -10.05 -3.92
N ASP A 235 -6.11 -11.15 -3.16
CA ASP A 235 -6.23 -12.49 -3.75
C ASP A 235 -7.54 -12.66 -4.54
N GLU A 236 -8.64 -12.11 -4.01
CA GLU A 236 -9.92 -12.13 -4.72
C GLU A 236 -9.87 -11.25 -5.97
N SER A 237 -9.28 -10.06 -5.88
CA SER A 237 -9.06 -9.17 -7.04
C SER A 237 -8.38 -9.92 -8.19
N LEU A 238 -7.30 -10.65 -7.88
CA LEU A 238 -6.54 -11.41 -8.87
C LEU A 238 -7.39 -12.42 -9.63
N VAL A 239 -8.27 -13.15 -8.92
CA VAL A 239 -9.20 -14.12 -9.52
C VAL A 239 -10.15 -13.45 -10.51
N TRP A 240 -10.66 -12.25 -10.19
CA TRP A 240 -11.58 -11.54 -11.07
C TRP A 240 -10.89 -10.96 -12.31
N HIS A 241 -9.65 -10.49 -12.18
CA HIS A 241 -8.85 -10.09 -13.34
C HIS A 241 -8.54 -11.27 -14.26
N ASP A 242 -8.19 -12.44 -13.71
CA ASP A 242 -7.95 -13.65 -14.50
C ASP A 242 -9.23 -14.12 -15.22
N ARG A 243 -10.41 -13.99 -14.60
CA ARG A 243 -11.70 -14.26 -15.27
C ARG A 243 -11.98 -13.28 -16.41
N SER A 244 -11.67 -12.00 -16.22
CA SER A 244 -11.80 -10.99 -17.28
C SER A 244 -10.90 -11.33 -18.48
N LEU A 245 -9.65 -11.69 -18.19
CA LEU A 245 -8.65 -12.08 -19.20
C LEU A 245 -8.95 -13.42 -19.88
N ALA A 246 -9.72 -14.31 -19.26
CA ALA A 246 -10.21 -15.52 -19.92
C ALA A 246 -11.24 -15.21 -21.02
N ILE A 247 -11.93 -14.07 -20.92
CA ILE A 247 -12.92 -13.60 -21.92
C ILE A 247 -12.24 -12.72 -22.96
N ASP A 248 -11.41 -11.77 -22.53
CA ASP A 248 -10.59 -10.92 -23.40
C ASP A 248 -9.11 -10.99 -23.01
N PRO A 249 -8.34 -11.94 -23.60
CA PRO A 249 -6.92 -12.09 -23.32
C PRO A 249 -6.05 -10.88 -23.71
N SER A 250 -6.59 -9.98 -24.54
CA SER A 250 -5.89 -8.80 -25.07
C SER A 250 -6.19 -7.52 -24.30
N SER A 251 -7.03 -7.57 -23.27
CA SER A 251 -7.41 -6.38 -22.49
C SER A 251 -6.22 -5.75 -21.78
N ALA A 252 -5.76 -4.60 -22.28
CA ALA A 252 -4.69 -3.83 -21.66
C ALA A 252 -5.05 -3.39 -20.22
N GLU A 253 -6.30 -2.97 -20.00
CA GLU A 253 -6.80 -2.56 -18.69
C GLU A 253 -6.77 -3.72 -17.69
N ALA A 254 -7.26 -4.90 -18.06
CA ALA A 254 -7.26 -6.06 -17.17
C ALA A 254 -5.84 -6.53 -16.82
N HIS A 255 -4.92 -6.55 -17.80
CA HIS A 255 -3.51 -6.86 -17.52
C HIS A 255 -2.85 -5.80 -16.62
N SER A 256 -3.17 -4.52 -16.80
CA SER A 256 -2.66 -3.44 -15.94
C SER A 256 -3.16 -3.57 -14.50
N CYS A 257 -4.46 -3.74 -14.28
CA CYS A 257 -5.02 -3.95 -12.94
C CYS A 257 -4.52 -5.23 -12.28
N ARG A 258 -4.31 -6.30 -13.07
CA ARG A 258 -3.64 -7.52 -12.61
C ARG A 258 -2.20 -7.25 -12.15
N GLY A 259 -1.44 -6.47 -12.91
CA GLY A 259 -0.09 -6.06 -12.56
C GLY A 259 -0.02 -5.27 -11.25
N LEU A 260 -0.92 -4.29 -11.08
CA LEU A 260 -1.06 -3.53 -9.82
C LEU A 260 -1.40 -4.44 -8.63
N THR A 261 -2.35 -5.36 -8.80
CA THR A 261 -2.74 -6.32 -7.75
C THR A 261 -1.56 -7.23 -7.38
N LEU A 262 -0.80 -7.73 -8.36
CA LEU A 262 0.37 -8.57 -8.13
C LEU A 262 1.50 -7.83 -7.43
N ARG A 263 1.72 -6.56 -7.76
CA ARG A 263 2.67 -5.71 -7.06
C ARG A 263 2.27 -5.51 -5.59
N ALA A 264 0.99 -5.24 -5.32
CA ALA A 264 0.45 -5.15 -3.96
C ALA A 264 0.59 -6.47 -3.18
N LEU A 265 0.46 -7.61 -3.85
CA LEU A 265 0.74 -8.96 -3.29
C LEU A 265 2.24 -9.28 -3.13
N ARG A 266 3.14 -8.30 -3.32
CA ARG A 266 4.60 -8.48 -3.26
C ARG A 266 5.13 -9.54 -4.25
N ARG A 267 4.50 -9.63 -5.43
CA ARG A 267 4.90 -10.50 -6.56
C ARG A 267 5.35 -9.66 -7.77
N PRO A 268 6.38 -8.80 -7.64
CA PRO A 268 6.73 -7.82 -8.66
C PRO A 268 7.25 -8.43 -9.98
N ARG A 269 7.80 -9.66 -9.96
CA ARG A 269 8.18 -10.38 -11.21
C ARG A 269 6.96 -10.65 -12.09
N GLU A 270 5.89 -11.18 -11.49
CA GLU A 270 4.65 -11.46 -12.24
C GLU A 270 3.90 -10.18 -12.61
N ALA A 271 4.06 -9.11 -11.81
CA ALA A 271 3.54 -7.79 -12.15
C ALA A 271 4.18 -7.24 -13.44
N LEU A 272 5.51 -7.34 -13.58
CA LEU A 272 6.20 -6.95 -14.81
C LEU A 272 5.66 -7.70 -16.04
N ASP A 273 5.48 -9.02 -15.94
CA ASP A 273 4.93 -9.82 -17.05
C ASP A 273 3.52 -9.36 -17.44
N ALA A 274 2.70 -8.97 -16.45
CA ALA A 274 1.35 -8.44 -16.69
C ALA A 274 1.42 -7.06 -17.37
N PHE A 275 2.27 -6.15 -16.91
CA PHE A 275 2.46 -4.85 -17.56
C PHE A 275 3.01 -4.98 -18.98
N ASP A 276 3.91 -5.92 -19.25
CA ASP A 276 4.39 -6.21 -20.60
C ASP A 276 3.26 -6.69 -21.53
N ARG A 277 2.33 -7.50 -21.01
CA ARG A 277 1.12 -7.91 -21.77
C ARG A 277 0.21 -6.71 -22.03
N ALA A 278 0.04 -5.84 -21.04
CA ALA A 278 -0.74 -4.61 -21.18
C ALA A 278 -0.14 -3.68 -22.24
N LEU A 279 1.18 -3.50 -22.25
CA LEU A 279 1.90 -2.68 -23.24
C LEU A 279 1.91 -3.31 -24.64
N ARG A 280 1.88 -4.65 -24.76
CA ARG A 280 1.68 -5.27 -26.09
C ARG A 280 0.33 -4.91 -26.69
N ALA A 281 -0.71 -4.78 -25.87
CA ALA A 281 -2.04 -4.38 -26.32
C ALA A 281 -2.17 -2.85 -26.50
N LYS A 282 -1.51 -2.05 -25.65
CA LYS A 282 -1.48 -0.59 -25.72
C LYS A 282 -0.05 -0.06 -25.53
N PRO A 283 0.76 0.03 -26.60
CA PRO A 283 2.19 0.37 -26.49
C PRO A 283 2.48 1.78 -25.99
N ALA A 284 1.61 2.74 -26.27
CA ALA A 284 1.77 4.15 -25.88
C ALA A 284 0.88 4.49 -24.68
N SER A 285 1.20 3.95 -23.51
CA SER A 285 0.46 4.24 -22.27
C SER A 285 1.41 4.66 -21.17
N ALA A 286 1.46 5.96 -20.87
CA ALA A 286 2.28 6.54 -19.81
C ALA A 286 2.03 5.84 -18.46
N ASP A 287 0.77 5.73 -18.03
CA ASP A 287 0.41 5.09 -16.75
C ASP A 287 0.94 3.65 -16.61
N ILE A 288 0.89 2.85 -17.68
CA ILE A 288 1.35 1.46 -17.63
C ILE A 288 2.88 1.42 -17.59
N LEU A 289 3.57 2.30 -18.32
CA LEU A 289 5.02 2.44 -18.27
C LEU A 289 5.50 2.90 -16.89
N ASN A 290 4.84 3.91 -16.30
CA ASN A 290 5.11 4.34 -14.95
C ASN A 290 4.97 3.16 -13.97
N ASN A 291 3.84 2.46 -13.98
CA ASN A 291 3.60 1.32 -13.09
C ASN A 291 4.59 0.15 -13.31
N LYS A 292 4.99 -0.11 -14.56
CA LYS A 292 6.04 -1.07 -14.89
C LYS A 292 7.39 -0.63 -14.31
N GLY A 293 7.72 0.66 -14.40
CA GLY A 293 8.92 1.24 -13.82
C GLY A 293 8.98 1.02 -12.31
N VAL A 294 7.87 1.27 -11.60
CA VAL A 294 7.82 1.02 -10.15
C VAL A 294 7.96 -0.48 -9.83
N ALA A 295 7.33 -1.38 -10.58
CA ALA A 295 7.54 -2.82 -10.39
C ALA A 295 8.98 -3.27 -10.69
N ALA A 296 9.70 -2.59 -11.58
CA ALA A 296 11.13 -2.84 -11.83
C ALA A 296 12.00 -2.32 -10.66
N MET A 297 11.64 -1.18 -10.05
CA MET A 297 12.28 -0.69 -8.83
C MET A 297 12.14 -1.68 -7.67
N ASP A 298 10.94 -2.26 -7.47
CA ASP A 298 10.70 -3.26 -6.43
C ASP A 298 11.58 -4.52 -6.58
N LEU A 299 12.13 -4.76 -7.78
CA LEU A 299 13.08 -5.84 -8.08
C LEU A 299 14.54 -5.40 -8.06
N GLY A 300 14.83 -4.13 -7.77
CA GLY A 300 16.17 -3.55 -7.85
C GLY A 300 16.70 -3.39 -9.28
N ARG A 301 15.83 -3.49 -10.31
CA ARG A 301 16.21 -3.30 -11.73
C ARG A 301 16.14 -1.82 -12.08
N PHE A 302 17.08 -1.05 -11.56
CA PHE A 302 17.02 0.40 -11.61
C PHE A 302 17.19 0.98 -13.02
N GLU A 303 17.99 0.35 -13.89
CA GLU A 303 18.12 0.77 -15.29
C GLU A 303 16.82 0.57 -16.07
N ASP A 304 16.15 -0.58 -15.87
CA ASP A 304 14.87 -0.88 -16.49
C ASP A 304 13.79 0.11 -16.02
N ALA A 305 13.78 0.43 -14.72
CA ALA A 305 12.87 1.40 -14.13
C ALA A 305 13.05 2.80 -14.74
N LEU A 306 14.30 3.27 -14.81
CA LEU A 306 14.64 4.55 -15.43
C LEU A 306 14.12 4.64 -16.87
N ALA A 307 14.39 3.61 -17.68
CA ALA A 307 13.94 3.58 -19.07
C ALA A 307 12.40 3.61 -19.19
N CYS A 308 11.68 2.95 -18.28
CA CYS A 308 10.22 3.00 -18.26
C CYS A 308 9.69 4.40 -17.90
N PHE A 309 10.27 5.06 -16.90
CA PHE A 309 9.87 6.42 -16.52
C PHE A 309 10.18 7.44 -17.62
N GLU A 310 11.35 7.35 -18.26
CA GLU A 310 11.70 8.22 -19.39
C GLU A 310 10.74 8.04 -20.57
N GLN A 311 10.35 6.80 -20.89
CA GLN A 311 9.34 6.53 -21.93
C GLN A 311 7.95 7.04 -21.53
N SER A 312 7.57 6.93 -20.25
CA SER A 312 6.32 7.49 -19.74
C SER A 312 6.28 9.01 -19.94
N LEU A 313 7.33 9.73 -19.52
CA LEU A 313 7.46 11.18 -19.66
C LEU A 313 7.58 11.63 -21.12
N ALA A 314 8.12 10.80 -22.01
CA ALA A 314 8.14 11.08 -23.44
C ALA A 314 6.74 11.04 -24.08
N ILE A 315 5.81 10.27 -23.50
CA ILE A 315 4.41 10.19 -23.93
C ILE A 315 3.58 11.30 -23.28
N ASP A 316 3.74 11.48 -21.98
CA ASP A 316 3.07 12.53 -21.21
C ASP A 316 4.06 13.29 -20.30
N PRO A 317 4.53 14.47 -20.73
CA PRO A 317 5.47 15.28 -19.96
C PRO A 317 4.88 15.93 -18.70
N GLU A 318 3.56 15.91 -18.52
CA GLU A 318 2.85 16.57 -17.41
C GLU A 318 2.31 15.54 -16.39
N THR A 319 2.90 14.34 -16.33
CA THR A 319 2.55 13.32 -15.32
C THR A 319 3.33 13.52 -14.01
N ALA A 320 2.74 14.23 -13.03
CA ALA A 320 3.36 14.46 -11.72
C ALA A 320 3.82 13.16 -11.01
N GLU A 321 3.00 12.11 -11.08
CA GLU A 321 3.30 10.80 -10.47
C GLU A 321 4.61 10.20 -11.01
N THR A 322 4.86 10.31 -12.32
CA THR A 322 6.08 9.76 -12.93
C THR A 322 7.33 10.51 -12.45
N TYR A 323 7.25 11.84 -12.30
CA TYR A 323 8.36 12.61 -11.70
C TYR A 323 8.59 12.26 -10.23
N CYS A 324 7.52 12.03 -9.45
CA CYS A 324 7.64 11.56 -8.07
C CYS A 324 8.36 10.21 -8.00
N ASN A 325 7.93 9.23 -8.80
CA ASN A 325 8.54 7.89 -8.85
C ASN A 325 10.00 7.93 -9.35
N LEU A 326 10.30 8.76 -10.34
CA LEU A 326 11.66 8.98 -10.80
C LEU A 326 12.53 9.67 -9.72
N GLY A 327 11.94 10.56 -8.92
CA GLY A 327 12.57 11.17 -7.75
C GLY A 327 12.94 10.14 -6.69
N LEU A 328 12.01 9.24 -6.36
CA LEU A 328 12.26 8.10 -5.47
C LEU A 328 13.38 7.20 -6.02
N LEU A 329 13.40 6.92 -7.32
CA LEU A 329 14.50 6.16 -7.94
C LEU A 329 15.86 6.84 -7.77
N MET A 330 15.93 8.16 -7.92
CA MET A 330 17.18 8.91 -7.69
C MET A 330 17.59 8.87 -6.23
N TYR A 331 16.64 8.94 -5.30
CA TYR A 331 16.89 8.83 -3.87
C TYR A 331 17.44 7.44 -3.48
N GLU A 332 16.86 6.35 -4.00
CA GLU A 332 17.38 4.98 -3.83
C GLU A 332 18.83 4.81 -4.36
N GLN A 333 19.22 5.62 -5.35
CA GLN A 333 20.58 5.69 -5.87
C GLN A 333 21.50 6.65 -5.07
N ALA A 334 21.03 7.17 -3.93
CA ALA A 334 21.69 8.19 -3.10
C ALA A 334 22.01 9.50 -3.85
N ARG A 335 21.19 9.84 -4.86
CA ARG A 335 21.32 11.08 -5.65
C ARG A 335 20.30 12.12 -5.18
N ASN A 336 20.42 12.53 -3.93
CA ASN A 336 19.42 13.35 -3.23
C ASN A 336 19.12 14.68 -3.97
N ASP A 337 20.13 15.39 -4.46
CA ASP A 337 19.92 16.65 -5.19
C ASP A 337 19.05 16.46 -6.44
N ARG A 338 19.26 15.37 -7.19
CA ARG A 338 18.44 15.06 -8.37
C ARG A 338 17.02 14.67 -7.97
N ALA A 339 16.86 13.92 -6.89
CA ALA A 339 15.55 13.56 -6.36
C ALA A 339 14.74 14.81 -6.02
N LEU A 340 15.34 15.80 -5.35
CA LEU A 340 14.69 17.06 -5.00
C LEU A 340 14.22 17.85 -6.22
N VAL A 341 15.05 17.96 -7.27
CA VAL A 341 14.63 18.62 -8.53
C VAL A 341 13.42 17.94 -9.17
N LEU A 342 13.37 16.60 -9.13
CA LEU A 342 12.25 15.83 -9.68
C LEU A 342 10.98 16.00 -8.85
N PHE A 343 11.10 16.02 -7.52
CA PHE A 343 9.96 16.33 -6.64
C PHE A 343 9.46 17.76 -6.83
N ASP A 344 10.35 18.73 -6.98
CA ASP A 344 9.97 20.12 -7.28
C ASP A 344 9.17 20.17 -8.60
N ARG A 345 9.62 19.46 -9.65
CA ARG A 345 8.86 19.36 -10.91
C ARG A 345 7.50 18.68 -10.75
N ALA A 346 7.43 17.61 -9.96
CA ALA A 346 6.15 16.96 -9.65
C ALA A 346 5.19 17.91 -8.91
N LEU A 347 5.70 18.74 -8.00
CA LEU A 347 4.92 19.71 -7.24
C LEU A 347 4.54 20.97 -8.04
N GLU A 348 5.30 21.33 -9.08
CA GLU A 348 4.88 22.35 -10.05
C GLU A 348 3.61 21.92 -10.79
N ILE A 349 3.51 20.62 -11.11
CA ILE A 349 2.37 20.03 -11.84
C ILE A 349 1.21 19.76 -10.88
N ALA A 350 1.49 19.19 -9.70
CA ALA A 350 0.49 18.85 -8.69
C ALA A 350 0.89 19.43 -7.31
N PRO A 351 0.58 20.72 -7.03
CA PRO A 351 1.04 21.43 -5.82
C PRO A 351 0.52 20.86 -4.50
N GLU A 352 -0.57 20.09 -4.55
CA GLU A 352 -1.23 19.50 -3.39
C GLU A 352 -0.96 17.99 -3.25
N SER A 353 0.00 17.44 -4.00
CA SER A 353 0.39 16.04 -3.89
C SER A 353 1.03 15.74 -2.53
N ILE A 354 0.26 15.14 -1.63
CA ILE A 354 0.70 14.75 -0.28
C ILE A 354 1.89 13.80 -0.33
N GLU A 355 1.81 12.76 -1.17
CA GLU A 355 2.88 11.78 -1.34
C GLU A 355 4.20 12.45 -1.74
N THR A 356 4.16 13.37 -2.71
CA THR A 356 5.35 14.06 -3.17
C THR A 356 5.94 14.95 -2.08
N TRP A 357 5.12 15.67 -1.31
CA TRP A 357 5.59 16.46 -0.17
C TRP A 357 6.22 15.59 0.92
N ILE A 358 5.62 14.43 1.23
CA ILE A 358 6.19 13.48 2.20
C ILE A 358 7.55 12.98 1.71
N ASN A 359 7.64 12.49 0.48
CA ASN A 359 8.87 11.94 -0.10
C ASN A 359 9.98 13.00 -0.13
N ARG A 360 9.65 14.21 -0.57
CA ARG A 360 10.59 15.35 -0.56
C ARG A 360 11.08 15.66 0.86
N GLY A 361 10.18 15.67 1.85
CA GLY A 361 10.51 15.91 3.26
C GLY A 361 11.48 14.87 3.82
N ILE A 362 11.27 13.59 3.50
CA ILE A 362 12.16 12.49 3.90
C ILE A 362 13.56 12.68 3.31
N VAL A 363 13.67 12.98 2.00
CA VAL A 363 14.97 13.22 1.36
C VAL A 363 15.69 14.44 1.96
N LEU A 364 14.95 15.48 2.34
CA LEU A 364 15.52 16.65 3.00
C LEU A 364 16.00 16.35 4.42
N GLN A 365 15.26 15.53 5.19
CA GLN A 365 15.68 15.07 6.51
C GLN A 365 17.00 14.29 6.42
N ASP A 366 17.11 13.35 5.48
CA ASP A 366 18.33 12.58 5.25
C ASP A 366 19.52 13.45 4.81
N ALA A 367 19.23 14.53 4.07
CA ALA A 367 20.21 15.55 3.73
C ALA A 367 20.50 16.54 4.88
N SER A 368 19.93 16.32 6.07
CA SER A 368 20.01 17.19 7.25
C SER A 368 19.53 18.63 7.02
N ARG A 369 18.66 18.82 6.02
CA ARG A 369 17.96 20.09 5.71
C ARG A 369 16.64 20.14 6.47
N PHE A 370 16.74 20.14 7.80
CA PHE A 370 15.59 19.95 8.70
C PHE A 370 14.49 21.00 8.54
N GLU A 371 14.82 22.28 8.41
CA GLU A 371 13.81 23.34 8.22
C GLU A 371 12.99 23.18 6.94
N ASP A 372 13.64 22.77 5.85
CA ASP A 372 12.97 22.50 4.58
C ASP A 372 12.09 21.24 4.70
N ALA A 373 12.55 20.22 5.43
CA ALA A 373 11.78 19.01 5.71
C ALA A 373 10.53 19.31 6.55
N LEU A 374 10.66 20.10 7.62
CA LEU A 374 9.53 20.56 8.43
C LEU A 374 8.51 21.32 7.59
N THR A 375 8.96 22.18 6.68
CA THR A 375 8.08 22.92 5.76
C THR A 375 7.26 21.96 4.89
N CYS A 376 7.88 20.88 4.39
CA CYS A 376 7.17 19.86 3.60
C CYS A 376 6.07 19.19 4.42
N PHE A 377 6.38 18.72 5.63
CA PHE A 377 5.38 18.05 6.48
C PHE A 377 4.31 19.01 6.99
N GLN A 378 4.65 20.27 7.25
CA GLN A 378 3.66 21.32 7.56
C GLN A 378 2.72 21.58 6.39
N ARG A 379 3.21 21.51 5.14
CA ARG A 379 2.35 21.66 3.95
C ARG A 379 1.34 20.52 3.86
N VAL A 380 1.75 19.29 4.13
CA VAL A 380 0.83 18.13 4.21
C VAL A 380 -0.22 18.36 5.30
N LEU A 381 0.21 18.75 6.51
CA LEU A 381 -0.69 19.00 7.64
C LEU A 381 -1.61 20.21 7.44
N ALA A 382 -1.28 21.14 6.54
CA ALA A 382 -2.17 22.22 6.14
C ALA A 382 -3.28 21.74 5.20
N ILE A 383 -3.02 20.72 4.38
CA ILE A 383 -3.99 20.09 3.48
C ILE A 383 -4.84 19.11 4.29
N HIS A 384 -4.19 18.15 4.97
CA HIS A 384 -4.81 17.14 5.82
C HIS A 384 -4.27 17.23 7.25
N PRO A 385 -4.96 17.94 8.17
CA PRO A 385 -4.48 18.15 9.53
C PRO A 385 -4.24 16.87 10.32
N ASP A 386 -4.98 15.81 10.05
CA ASP A 386 -4.91 14.51 10.75
C ASP A 386 -4.15 13.45 9.94
N ASP A 387 -3.24 13.87 9.06
CA ASP A 387 -2.32 12.95 8.40
C ASP A 387 -1.26 12.43 9.39
N TRP A 388 -1.45 11.18 9.83
CA TRP A 388 -0.59 10.56 10.85
C TRP A 388 0.84 10.31 10.35
N GLU A 389 1.03 10.13 9.04
CA GLU A 389 2.36 9.91 8.45
C GLU A 389 3.18 11.20 8.47
N ALA A 390 2.57 12.32 8.10
CA ALA A 390 3.20 13.63 8.19
C ALA A 390 3.50 14.03 9.64
N LEU A 391 2.61 13.74 10.59
CA LEU A 391 2.89 13.93 12.02
C LEU A 391 4.08 13.08 12.47
N SER A 392 4.10 11.80 12.12
CA SER A 392 5.21 10.88 12.43
C SER A 392 6.53 11.37 11.86
N ASN A 393 6.54 11.81 10.60
CA ASN A 393 7.76 12.24 9.93
C ASN A 393 8.25 13.59 10.48
N ARG A 394 7.34 14.53 10.75
CA ARG A 394 7.66 15.79 11.43
C ARG A 394 8.21 15.53 12.83
N GLY A 395 7.59 14.63 13.60
CA GLY A 395 8.08 14.18 14.90
C GLY A 395 9.49 13.57 14.82
N SER A 396 9.81 12.84 13.75
CA SER A 396 11.18 12.34 13.54
C SER A 396 12.18 13.47 13.30
N VAL A 397 11.84 14.47 12.46
CA VAL A 397 12.72 15.62 12.21
C VAL A 397 12.93 16.45 13.48
N LEU A 398 11.87 16.72 14.24
CA LEU A 398 11.93 17.44 15.51
C LEU A 398 12.83 16.71 16.52
N LYS A 399 12.69 15.38 16.59
CA LYS A 399 13.56 14.51 17.40
C LYS A 399 15.02 14.60 16.95
N ASP A 400 15.31 14.60 15.65
CA ASP A 400 16.67 14.75 15.12
C ASP A 400 17.26 16.15 15.41
N GLN A 401 16.42 17.18 15.54
CA GLN A 401 16.80 18.53 16.00
C GLN A 401 16.92 18.66 17.53
N GLY A 402 16.54 17.63 18.30
CA GLY A 402 16.53 17.65 19.76
C GLY A 402 15.31 18.34 20.39
N LEU A 403 14.29 18.66 19.60
CA LEU A 403 13.00 19.21 20.04
C LEU A 403 12.09 18.06 20.47
N LEU A 404 12.43 17.45 21.61
CA LEU A 404 11.88 16.16 22.03
C LEU A 404 10.43 16.25 22.52
N ASP A 405 10.03 17.34 23.19
CA ASP A 405 8.65 17.53 23.66
C ASP A 405 7.68 17.72 22.48
N GLU A 406 8.08 18.49 21.47
CA GLU A 406 7.31 18.69 20.24
C GLU A 406 7.23 17.39 19.44
N ALA A 407 8.34 16.63 19.35
CA ALA A 407 8.34 15.31 18.73
C ALA A 407 7.37 14.34 19.43
N LEU A 408 7.37 14.29 20.77
CA LEU A 408 6.43 13.47 21.53
C LEU A 408 4.98 13.88 21.28
N THR A 409 4.70 15.18 21.22
CA THR A 409 3.35 15.70 20.91
C THR A 409 2.86 15.20 19.55
N ASP A 410 3.72 15.23 18.53
CA ASP A 410 3.39 14.73 17.20
C ASP A 410 3.16 13.22 17.17
N TYR A 411 4.03 12.44 17.82
CA TYR A 411 3.84 11.00 17.93
C TYR A 411 2.55 10.64 18.69
N GLU A 412 2.23 11.34 19.78
CA GLU A 412 1.02 11.08 20.56
C GLU A 412 -0.24 11.42 19.76
N ARG A 413 -0.23 12.52 19.01
CA ARG A 413 -1.33 12.84 18.10
C ARG A 413 -1.47 11.81 16.98
N ALA A 414 -0.37 11.38 16.37
CA ALA A 414 -0.38 10.34 15.34
C ALA A 414 -0.94 9.01 15.88
N ILE A 415 -0.57 8.62 17.11
CA ILE A 415 -1.05 7.40 17.77
C ILE A 415 -2.57 7.45 18.02
N LEU A 416 -3.13 8.63 18.32
CA LEU A 416 -4.58 8.78 18.48
C LEU A 416 -5.34 8.54 17.17
N ILE A 417 -4.72 8.87 16.03
CA ILE A 417 -5.31 8.71 14.70
C ILE A 417 -5.14 7.27 14.21
N GLU A 418 -3.92 6.74 14.28
CA GLU A 418 -3.57 5.40 13.81
C GLU A 418 -2.92 4.59 14.96
N PRO A 419 -3.73 4.04 15.87
CA PRO A 419 -3.21 3.43 17.08
C PRO A 419 -2.50 2.09 16.79
N ASP A 420 -2.77 1.43 15.67
CA ASP A 420 -2.20 0.12 15.36
C ASP A 420 -0.86 0.23 14.59
N ALA A 421 -0.43 1.44 14.22
CA ALA A 421 0.85 1.69 13.57
C ALA A 421 2.02 1.57 14.56
N HIS A 422 2.65 0.39 14.57
CA HIS A 422 3.82 0.06 15.38
C HIS A 422 4.97 1.10 15.31
N ARG A 423 5.22 1.65 14.11
CA ARG A 423 6.27 2.67 13.87
C ARG A 423 6.14 3.91 14.75
N LEU A 424 4.91 4.30 15.08
CA LEU A 424 4.65 5.50 15.88
C LEU A 424 5.10 5.31 17.33
N TYR A 425 4.83 4.13 17.88
CA TYR A 425 5.29 3.79 19.21
C TYR A 425 6.81 3.61 19.26
N SER A 426 7.41 3.03 18.23
CA SER A 426 8.88 2.94 18.13
C SER A 426 9.51 4.34 18.14
N GLY A 427 8.98 5.27 17.34
CA GLY A 427 9.41 6.68 17.34
C GLY A 427 9.25 7.34 18.71
N ARG A 428 8.09 7.17 19.35
CA ARG A 428 7.82 7.67 20.70
C ARG A 428 8.77 7.10 21.75
N LEU A 429 8.98 5.79 21.78
CA LEU A 429 9.87 5.12 22.73
C LEU A 429 11.31 5.58 22.56
N TYR A 430 11.77 5.72 21.32
CA TYR A 430 13.09 6.28 21.04
C TYR A 430 13.21 7.68 21.63
N THR A 431 12.26 8.57 21.33
CA THR A 431 12.27 9.94 21.85
C THR A 431 12.27 9.98 23.38
N LEU A 432 11.47 9.13 24.03
CA LEU A 432 11.41 9.02 25.49
C LEU A 432 12.75 8.59 26.11
N ASN A 433 13.45 7.61 25.53
CA ASN A 433 14.73 7.12 26.04
C ASN A 433 15.82 8.19 26.10
N TYR A 434 15.78 9.13 25.17
CA TYR A 434 16.77 10.20 25.07
C TYR A 434 16.27 11.52 25.64
N HIS A 435 15.07 11.54 26.22
CA HIS A 435 14.49 12.75 26.79
C HIS A 435 15.16 13.08 28.14
N PRO A 436 15.73 14.29 28.31
CA PRO A 436 16.50 14.63 29.52
C PRO A 436 15.64 14.66 30.79
N ASP A 437 14.37 15.02 30.64
CA ASP A 437 13.46 15.22 31.79
C ASP A 437 12.49 14.06 32.08
N LYS A 438 12.49 12.97 31.30
CA LYS A 438 11.59 11.83 31.57
C LYS A 438 12.24 10.87 32.55
N SER A 439 11.46 10.45 33.55
CA SER A 439 11.89 9.47 34.54
C SER A 439 12.00 8.06 33.95
N ALA A 440 12.81 7.21 34.58
CA ALA A 440 12.92 5.81 34.21
C ALA A 440 11.58 5.08 34.35
N GLU A 441 10.76 5.47 35.33
CA GLU A 441 9.41 4.94 35.56
C GLU A 441 8.46 5.27 34.40
N GLU A 442 8.50 6.50 33.88
CA GLU A 442 7.70 6.91 32.72
C GLU A 442 8.11 6.16 31.45
N ILE A 443 9.42 6.05 31.20
CA ILE A 443 9.96 5.31 30.06
C ILE A 443 9.56 3.84 30.15
N PHE A 444 9.74 3.21 31.32
CA PHE A 444 9.36 1.83 31.55
C PHE A 444 7.85 1.60 31.40
N ALA A 445 7.00 2.54 31.83
CA ALA A 445 5.57 2.47 31.62
C ALA A 445 5.20 2.48 30.13
N ALA A 446 5.88 3.30 29.31
CA ALA A 446 5.69 3.31 27.87
C ALA A 446 6.10 1.99 27.21
N TYR A 447 7.22 1.38 27.64
CA TYR A 447 7.61 0.04 27.16
C TYR A 447 6.60 -1.04 27.53
N ARG A 448 6.02 -0.98 28.74
CA ARG A 448 4.96 -1.90 29.16
C ARG A 448 3.67 -1.72 28.36
N ASP A 449 3.35 -0.50 27.98
CA ASP A 449 2.20 -0.23 27.11
C ASP A 449 2.40 -0.86 25.73
N TYR A 450 3.57 -0.63 25.14
CA TYR A 450 3.96 -1.25 23.87
C TYR A 450 3.90 -2.78 23.92
N GLU A 451 4.49 -3.42 24.95
CA GLU A 451 4.45 -4.88 25.11
C GLU A 451 3.01 -5.39 25.22
N ARG A 452 2.15 -4.69 25.96
CA ARG A 452 0.74 -5.10 26.09
C ARG A 452 0.00 -5.03 24.76
N ARG A 453 0.35 -4.07 23.92
CA ARG A 453 -0.35 -3.78 22.67
C ARG A 453 0.12 -4.68 21.53
N PHE A 454 1.43 -4.91 21.43
CA PHE A 454 2.04 -5.61 20.30
C PHE A 454 2.67 -6.95 20.68
N GLY A 455 3.21 -7.09 21.89
CA GLY A 455 3.86 -8.31 22.37
C GLY A 455 2.89 -9.36 22.91
N ASP A 456 2.01 -8.98 23.83
CA ASP A 456 1.05 -9.88 24.48
C ASP A 456 0.16 -10.64 23.48
N PRO A 457 -0.40 -10.02 22.41
CA PRO A 457 -1.16 -10.76 21.40
C PRO A 457 -0.35 -11.86 20.69
N LEU A 458 0.95 -11.65 20.50
CA LEU A 458 1.83 -12.61 19.83
C LEU A 458 2.11 -13.84 20.70
N ARG A 459 1.97 -13.74 22.03
CA ARG A 459 2.21 -14.86 22.96
C ARG A 459 1.29 -16.06 22.70
N ALA A 460 0.08 -15.82 22.20
CA ALA A 460 -0.85 -16.89 21.82
C ALA A 460 -0.34 -17.75 20.65
N SER A 461 0.56 -17.20 19.83
CA SER A 461 1.18 -17.91 18.69
C SER A 461 2.49 -18.61 19.04
N TRP A 462 2.97 -18.46 20.29
CA TRP A 462 4.23 -19.04 20.71
C TRP A 462 4.14 -20.57 20.69
N ARG A 463 5.16 -21.18 20.09
CA ARG A 463 5.31 -22.62 20.00
C ARG A 463 6.40 -23.07 20.96
N ALA A 464 6.17 -24.22 21.59
CA ALA A 464 7.18 -24.84 22.42
C ALA A 464 8.46 -25.08 21.63
N HIS A 465 9.60 -24.74 22.23
CA HIS A 465 10.90 -25.00 21.66
C HIS A 465 11.20 -26.50 21.78
N GLY A 466 11.42 -27.17 20.66
CA GLY A 466 11.51 -28.63 20.56
C GLY A 466 12.93 -29.19 20.47
N ASN A 467 13.95 -28.37 20.73
CA ASN A 467 15.34 -28.79 20.59
C ASN A 467 15.72 -29.85 21.63
N ASP A 468 16.72 -30.67 21.31
CA ASP A 468 17.20 -31.72 22.22
C ASP A 468 17.80 -31.11 23.50
N ARG A 469 17.39 -31.62 24.66
CA ARG A 469 17.68 -31.09 26.01
C ARG A 469 18.95 -31.69 26.62
N ASP A 470 20.01 -31.77 25.83
CA ASP A 470 21.34 -32.14 26.31
C ASP A 470 22.06 -30.88 26.85
N PRO A 471 22.39 -30.79 28.15
CA PRO A 471 23.06 -29.62 28.72
C PRO A 471 24.51 -29.43 28.23
N ASP A 472 25.15 -30.50 27.74
CA ASP A 472 26.59 -30.51 27.43
C ASP A 472 26.89 -30.51 25.93
N ARG A 473 25.87 -30.63 25.06
CA ARG A 473 26.07 -30.54 23.61
C ARG A 473 26.55 -29.17 23.14
N ARG A 474 27.08 -29.11 21.92
CA ARG A 474 27.38 -27.85 21.22
C ARG A 474 26.07 -27.07 21.01
N LEU A 475 26.05 -25.79 21.36
CA LEU A 475 24.86 -24.94 21.23
C LEU A 475 24.82 -24.24 19.88
N ARG A 476 23.63 -24.13 19.30
CA ARG A 476 23.37 -23.34 18.10
C ARG A 476 22.96 -21.94 18.50
N LEU A 477 23.82 -20.96 18.24
CA LEU A 477 23.61 -19.56 18.59
C LEU A 477 23.25 -18.79 17.31
N GLY A 478 22.03 -18.28 17.26
CA GLY A 478 21.54 -17.41 16.21
C GLY A 478 21.88 -15.95 16.49
N TYR A 479 22.13 -15.17 15.44
CA TYR A 479 22.18 -13.72 15.49
C TYR A 479 21.30 -13.16 14.39
N VAL A 480 20.26 -12.40 14.74
CA VAL A 480 19.38 -11.73 13.77
C VAL A 480 19.67 -10.24 13.79
N SER A 481 20.16 -9.67 12.68
CA SER A 481 20.47 -8.24 12.66
C SER A 481 20.62 -7.67 11.24
N ALA A 482 20.15 -6.43 11.07
CA ALA A 482 20.44 -5.58 9.91
C ALA A 482 21.79 -4.83 10.02
N ASP A 483 22.47 -4.96 11.16
CA ASP A 483 23.69 -4.20 11.49
C ASP A 483 24.97 -5.05 11.40
N LEU A 484 24.92 -6.20 10.71
CA LEU A 484 26.09 -7.04 10.41
C LEU A 484 27.00 -6.40 9.33
N ARG A 485 27.38 -5.14 9.56
CA ARG A 485 28.12 -4.25 8.67
C ARG A 485 28.87 -3.20 9.50
N ALA A 486 29.48 -2.20 8.87
CA ALA A 486 30.08 -1.06 9.54
C ALA A 486 29.00 -0.21 10.23
N HIS A 487 28.70 -0.56 11.48
CA HIS A 487 27.73 0.10 12.35
C HIS A 487 28.37 0.41 13.72
N SER A 488 27.76 1.31 14.50
CA SER A 488 28.26 1.71 15.83
C SER A 488 28.40 0.53 16.81
N LEU A 489 27.54 -0.49 16.66
CA LEU A 489 27.57 -1.72 17.45
C LEU A 489 28.80 -2.59 17.21
N ARG A 490 29.53 -2.38 16.11
CA ARG A 490 30.73 -3.14 15.75
C ARG A 490 31.74 -3.23 16.89
N SER A 491 31.94 -2.14 17.64
CA SER A 491 32.91 -2.09 18.74
C SER A 491 32.60 -3.08 19.87
N PHE A 492 31.35 -3.51 20.00
CA PHE A 492 30.93 -4.50 21.00
C PHE A 492 30.77 -5.90 20.40
N LEU A 493 30.24 -5.97 19.17
CA LEU A 493 29.93 -7.24 18.51
C LEU A 493 31.18 -7.93 17.94
N GLU A 494 32.09 -7.17 17.34
CA GLU A 494 33.28 -7.73 16.69
C GLU A 494 34.17 -8.53 17.66
N PRO A 495 34.53 -8.01 18.86
CA PRO A 495 35.32 -8.77 19.81
C PRO A 495 34.62 -10.02 20.33
N LEU A 496 33.28 -10.00 20.42
CA LEU A 496 32.51 -11.16 20.85
C LEU A 496 32.55 -12.26 19.78
N LEU A 497 32.18 -11.93 18.55
CA LEU A 497 32.15 -12.89 17.43
C LEU A 497 33.54 -13.48 17.16
N ALA A 498 34.59 -12.67 17.18
CA ALA A 498 35.96 -13.12 16.91
C ALA A 498 36.54 -14.05 17.98
N ARG A 499 35.92 -14.10 19.18
CA ARG A 499 36.42 -14.82 20.35
C ARG A 499 35.54 -15.98 20.77
N HIS A 500 34.42 -16.19 20.09
CA HIS A 500 33.54 -17.31 20.41
C HIS A 500 34.27 -18.65 20.30
N ASP A 501 34.05 -19.53 21.27
CA ASP A 501 34.52 -20.90 21.20
C ASP A 501 33.65 -21.70 20.24
N HIS A 502 34.09 -21.77 18.98
CA HIS A 502 33.45 -22.56 17.93
C HIS A 502 33.42 -24.07 18.24
N GLY A 503 34.18 -24.57 19.22
CA GLY A 503 34.03 -25.94 19.70
C GLY A 503 32.79 -26.12 20.57
N ALA A 504 32.41 -25.09 21.32
CA ALA A 504 31.24 -25.08 22.21
C ALA A 504 29.98 -24.51 21.56
N LEU A 505 30.12 -23.66 20.54
CA LEU A 505 29.04 -22.94 19.85
C LEU A 505 29.10 -23.16 18.33
N GLU A 506 27.94 -23.27 17.69
CA GLU A 506 27.72 -23.24 16.25
C GLU A 506 26.97 -21.94 15.94
N LEU A 507 27.58 -21.02 15.19
CA LEU A 507 27.04 -19.69 14.95
C LEU A 507 26.24 -19.63 13.64
N ILE A 508 25.06 -19.04 13.71
CA ILE A 508 24.16 -18.85 12.56
C ILE A 508 23.79 -17.36 12.48
N ALA A 509 24.15 -16.70 11.39
CA ALA A 509 23.72 -15.33 11.11
C ALA A 509 22.44 -15.31 10.28
N TYR A 510 21.48 -14.51 10.69
CA TYR A 510 20.29 -14.11 9.94
C TYR A 510 20.43 -12.63 9.61
N ALA A 511 20.94 -12.33 8.42
CA ALA A 511 21.41 -11.01 8.03
C ALA A 511 20.41 -10.31 7.10
N GLU A 512 19.83 -9.21 7.60
CA GLU A 512 18.94 -8.33 6.84
C GLU A 512 19.74 -7.17 6.22
N LEU A 513 20.61 -7.49 5.24
CA LEU A 513 21.56 -6.50 4.69
C LEU A 513 21.20 -6.06 3.27
N ALA A 514 20.76 -4.81 3.12
CA ALA A 514 20.57 -4.19 1.81
C ALA A 514 21.88 -4.16 1.00
N ARG A 515 23.01 -3.78 1.65
CA ARG A 515 24.37 -3.81 1.10
C ARG A 515 25.37 -4.19 2.19
N GLY A 516 26.24 -5.15 1.89
CA GLY A 516 27.37 -5.51 2.75
C GLY A 516 28.58 -4.59 2.54
N ASP A 517 29.50 -4.59 3.51
CA ASP A 517 30.78 -3.90 3.42
C ASP A 517 31.94 -4.78 3.94
N GLY A 518 33.15 -4.22 4.08
CA GLY A 518 34.31 -4.97 4.56
C GLY A 518 34.19 -5.50 5.99
N VAL A 519 33.26 -4.99 6.80
CA VAL A 519 32.95 -5.57 8.13
C VAL A 519 32.05 -6.78 7.95
N THR A 520 31.04 -6.71 7.07
CA THR A 520 30.19 -7.84 6.72
C THR A 520 31.01 -9.05 6.28
N GLU A 521 31.97 -8.86 5.37
CA GLU A 521 32.81 -9.96 4.88
C GLU A 521 33.69 -10.58 5.97
N ARG A 522 34.09 -9.78 6.96
CA ARG A 522 34.82 -10.29 8.12
C ARG A 522 33.93 -11.10 9.04
N TYR A 523 32.72 -10.60 9.31
CA TYR A 523 31.73 -11.32 10.12
C TYR A 523 31.38 -12.66 9.49
N ARG A 524 31.16 -12.72 8.16
CA ARG A 524 30.93 -13.98 7.45
C ARG A 524 31.98 -15.05 7.77
N GLY A 525 33.24 -14.66 7.95
CA GLY A 525 34.33 -15.57 8.31
C GLY A 525 34.24 -16.20 9.70
N TRP A 526 33.38 -15.67 10.58
CA TRP A 526 33.13 -16.19 11.92
C TRP A 526 31.78 -16.91 12.05
N PHE A 527 30.95 -16.96 11.02
CA PHE A 527 29.70 -17.71 11.07
C PHE A 527 29.82 -19.01 10.27
N GLU A 528 29.40 -20.12 10.86
CA GLU A 528 29.26 -21.38 10.13
C GLU A 528 28.14 -21.31 9.10
N HIS A 529 27.06 -20.58 9.41
CA HIS A 529 25.92 -20.39 8.51
C HIS A 529 25.56 -18.92 8.36
N TRP A 530 25.32 -18.49 7.13
CA TRP A 530 24.88 -17.13 6.82
C TRP A 530 23.59 -17.18 5.99
N VAL A 531 22.49 -16.74 6.60
CA VAL A 531 21.15 -16.70 6.01
C VAL A 531 20.83 -15.26 5.64
N ASP A 532 20.65 -14.99 4.33
CA ASP A 532 20.09 -13.71 3.87
C ASP A 532 18.58 -13.73 4.14
N THR A 533 18.10 -12.75 4.90
CA THR A 533 16.68 -12.67 5.29
C THR A 533 15.86 -11.73 4.41
N ARG A 534 16.50 -11.02 3.46
CA ARG A 534 15.81 -10.04 2.63
C ARG A 534 14.66 -10.65 1.86
N GLY A 535 13.49 -10.04 2.02
CA GLY A 535 12.26 -10.48 1.37
C GLY A 535 11.57 -11.67 2.03
N LEU A 536 12.11 -12.20 3.14
CA LEU A 536 11.35 -13.08 4.02
C LEU A 536 10.37 -12.25 4.85
N SER A 537 9.17 -12.79 5.07
CA SER A 537 8.28 -12.25 6.09
C SER A 537 8.76 -12.67 7.48
N ASP A 538 8.36 -11.95 8.52
CA ASP A 538 8.65 -12.32 9.92
C ASP A 538 8.24 -13.76 10.24
N ALA A 539 7.09 -14.19 9.71
CA ALA A 539 6.62 -15.57 9.87
C ALA A 539 7.55 -16.59 9.18
N ALA A 540 8.00 -16.29 7.95
CA ALA A 540 8.91 -17.17 7.22
C ALA A 540 10.30 -17.23 7.86
N LEU A 541 10.82 -16.09 8.33
CA LEU A 541 12.06 -16.03 9.08
C LEU A 541 11.96 -16.80 10.41
N ALA A 542 10.87 -16.64 11.15
CA ALA A 542 10.63 -17.39 12.38
C ALA A 542 10.55 -18.91 12.13
N GLU A 543 9.91 -19.35 11.04
CA GLU A 543 9.95 -20.78 10.65
C GLU A 543 11.35 -21.25 10.30
N ARG A 544 12.12 -20.42 9.59
CA ARG A 544 13.49 -20.75 9.24
C ARG A 544 14.36 -20.93 10.48
N ILE A 545 14.30 -19.99 11.43
CA ILE A 545 15.04 -20.05 12.71
C ILE A 545 14.70 -21.33 13.48
N ARG A 546 13.41 -21.73 13.50
CA ARG A 546 12.99 -23.00 14.13
C ARG A 546 13.54 -24.22 13.40
N ALA A 547 13.51 -24.22 12.07
CA ALA A 547 14.01 -25.33 11.26
C ALA A 547 15.53 -25.50 11.40
N ASP A 548 16.26 -24.41 11.60
CA ASP A 548 17.70 -24.41 11.86
C ASP A 548 18.02 -24.87 13.30
N ALA A 549 16.99 -25.06 14.15
CA ALA A 549 17.08 -25.48 15.55
C ALA A 549 18.06 -24.62 16.36
N VAL A 550 17.91 -23.30 16.26
CA VAL A 550 18.63 -22.33 17.09
C VAL A 550 18.25 -22.52 18.56
N ASP A 551 19.23 -22.69 19.44
CA ASP A 551 19.04 -22.88 20.88
C ASP A 551 18.87 -21.54 21.62
N ILE A 552 19.65 -20.55 21.19
CA ILE A 552 19.66 -19.19 21.72
C ILE A 552 19.70 -18.26 20.51
N LEU A 553 18.75 -17.33 20.41
CA LEU A 553 18.62 -16.37 19.31
C LEU A 553 19.06 -14.97 19.74
#